data_AF-A0A6S7IBZ4-F1
#
_entry.id   AF-A0A6S7IBZ4-F1
#
_cell.length_a   1.000
_cell.length_b   1.000
_cell.length_c   1.000
_cell.angle_alpha   90.00
_cell.angle_beta   90.00
_cell.angle_gamma   90.00
#
_symmetry.space_group_name_H-M   'P 1'
#
loop_
_entity.id
_entity.type
_entity.pdbx_description
1 polymer ?
#
loop_
_entity_poly.entity_id
_entity_poly.type
_entity_poly.pdbx_seq_one_letter_code
_entity_poly.pdbx_strand_id
1 'polypeptide(L)' 'AVRGRGVSDGTGPIWLHDVACIGNELNVTSCSHGKWGNTNCNHSEDAGVECSSI' A
#
# COMPACT_ATOMS: atom_id res chain seq x y z
N ALA A 1 4.86 -8.93 -2.16
CA ALA A 1 4.00 -8.31 -1.13
C ALA A 1 3.77 -9.33 -0.03
N VAL A 2 4.07 -9.00 1.21
CA VAL A 2 3.67 -9.85 2.33
C VAL A 2 2.16 -9.75 2.40
N ARG A 3 1.43 -10.87 2.32
CA ARG A 3 -0.02 -10.88 2.56
C ARG A 3 -0.24 -10.22 3.94
N GLY A 4 -1.25 -9.35 4.09
CA GLY A 4 -1.50 -8.49 5.27
C GLY A 4 -1.52 -9.16 6.65
N ARG A 5 -1.41 -10.49 6.74
CA ARG A 5 -1.24 -11.26 7.98
C ARG A 5 0.07 -11.00 8.75
N GLY A 6 0.97 -10.17 8.23
CA GLY A 6 2.23 -9.78 8.89
C GLY A 6 2.44 -8.28 9.07
N VAL A 7 1.44 -7.47 8.73
CA VAL A 7 1.49 -6.00 8.83
C VAL A 7 0.67 -5.62 10.05
N SER A 8 1.22 -4.77 10.91
CA SER A 8 0.46 -4.24 12.04
C SER A 8 -0.57 -3.24 11.54
N ASP A 9 -1.81 -3.40 12.00
CA ASP A 9 -2.91 -2.48 11.74
C ASP A 9 -2.51 -1.05 12.13
N GLY A 10 -2.56 -0.14 11.17
CA GLY A 10 -2.35 1.29 11.40
C GLY A 10 -3.53 1.93 12.13
N THR A 11 -3.44 3.25 12.30
CA THR A 11 -4.55 4.10 12.77
C THR A 11 -4.61 5.38 11.95
N GLY A 12 -5.81 5.86 11.63
CA GLY A 12 -6.01 7.14 10.95
C GLY A 12 -6.42 6.96 9.48
N PRO A 13 -6.10 7.92 8.60
CA PRO A 13 -6.48 7.84 7.19
C PRO A 13 -5.67 6.76 6.45
N ILE A 14 -6.36 5.94 5.66
CA ILE A 14 -5.76 5.06 4.66
C ILE A 14 -5.61 5.88 3.38
N TRP A 15 -4.37 6.18 2.99
CA TRP A 15 -4.10 7.14 1.93
C TRP A 15 -4.21 6.56 0.53
N LEU A 16 -3.78 5.32 0.34
CA LEU A 16 -3.67 4.64 -0.94
C LEU A 16 -4.41 3.31 -0.92
N HIS A 17 -5.13 3.01 -2.00
CA HIS A 17 -5.73 1.71 -2.25
C HIS A 17 -5.65 1.38 -3.75
N ASP A 18 -5.76 0.09 -4.07
CA ASP A 18 -5.65 -0.43 -5.45
C ASP A 18 -4.40 0.08 -6.18
N VAL A 19 -3.25 0.07 -5.49
CA VAL A 19 -1.97 0.49 -6.07
C VAL A 19 -1.50 -0.55 -7.09
N ALA A 20 -1.38 -0.12 -8.34
CA ALA A 20 -0.89 -0.90 -9.46
C ALA A 20 0.28 -0.17 -10.13
N CYS A 21 1.50 -0.65 -9.86
CA CYS A 21 2.73 -0.15 -10.45
C CYS A 21 3.11 -0.95 -11.69
N ILE A 22 3.75 -0.30 -12.65
CA ILE A 22 4.42 -0.89 -13.80
C ILE A 22 5.74 -1.54 -13.35
N GLY A 23 6.38 -0.98 -12.32
CA GLY A 23 7.59 -1.51 -11.69
C GLY A 23 8.85 -0.68 -11.94
N ASN A 24 8.73 0.47 -12.60
CA ASN A 24 9.83 1.39 -12.89
C ASN A 24 9.57 2.82 -12.38
N GLU A 25 8.48 3.03 -11.67
CA GLU A 25 8.17 4.28 -11.00
C GLU A 25 9.18 4.57 -9.89
N LEU A 26 9.52 5.85 -9.71
CA LEU A 26 10.45 6.28 -8.67
C LEU A 26 9.83 6.28 -7.27
N ASN A 27 8.50 6.43 -7.17
CA ASN A 27 7.76 6.51 -5.92
C ASN A 27 6.45 5.73 -6.05
N VAL A 28 6.01 5.10 -4.95
CA VAL A 28 4.72 4.38 -4.90
C VAL A 28 3.51 5.28 -5.20
N THR A 29 3.64 6.58 -4.90
CA THR A 29 2.62 7.60 -5.18
C THR A 29 2.51 7.98 -6.65
N SER A 30 3.42 7.49 -7.50
CA SER A 30 3.39 7.69 -8.95
C SER A 30 2.77 6.51 -9.70
N CYS A 31 2.50 5.40 -9.01
CA CYS A 31 1.80 4.27 -9.60
C CYS A 31 0.32 4.61 -9.86
N SER A 32 -0.36 3.82 -10.69
CA SER A 32 -1.81 3.94 -10.79
C SER A 32 -2.42 3.54 -9.44
N HIS A 33 -3.34 4.34 -8.93
CA HIS A 33 -4.00 4.07 -7.66
C HIS A 33 -5.35 4.81 -7.62
N GLY A 34 -6.19 4.46 -6.64
CA GLY A 34 -7.46 5.14 -6.41
C GLY A 34 -7.31 6.59 -5.93
N LYS A 35 -8.42 7.26 -5.62
CA LYS A 35 -8.37 8.65 -5.13
C LYS A 35 -7.79 8.68 -3.70
N TRP A 36 -6.91 9.64 -3.44
CA TRP A 36 -6.30 9.83 -2.12
C TRP A 36 -7.33 9.91 -1.00
N GLY A 37 -7.14 9.09 0.04
CA GLY A 37 -7.99 9.08 1.24
C GLY A 37 -9.43 8.61 1.00
N ASN A 38 -9.78 8.16 -0.21
CA ASN A 38 -11.09 7.63 -0.53
C ASN A 38 -10.96 6.14 -0.83
N THR A 39 -11.17 5.31 0.18
CA THR A 39 -11.04 3.87 0.10
C THR A 39 -12.15 3.18 0.89
N ASN A 40 -12.49 1.97 0.48
CA ASN A 40 -13.33 1.02 1.21
C ASN A 40 -12.50 0.00 2.02
N CYS A 41 -11.17 0.11 2.00
CA CYS A 41 -10.28 -0.71 2.82
C CYS A 41 -10.37 -0.32 4.30
N ASN A 42 -9.99 -1.25 5.17
CA ASN A 42 -9.79 -1.01 6.60
C ASN A 42 -8.38 -1.42 7.03
N HIS A 43 -7.95 -1.06 8.25
CA HIS A 43 -6.57 -1.27 8.70
C HIS A 43 -6.14 -2.75 8.77
N SER A 44 -7.07 -3.72 8.81
CA SER A 44 -6.70 -5.14 8.70
C SER A 44 -6.21 -5.54 7.30
N GLU A 45 -6.32 -4.63 6.33
CA GLU A 45 -5.87 -4.79 4.94
C GLU A 45 -4.60 -3.96 4.64
N ASP A 46 -3.99 -3.34 5.67
CA ASP A 46 -2.79 -2.54 5.49
C ASP A 46 -1.66 -3.37 4.85
N ALA A 47 -0.99 -2.77 3.87
CA ALA A 47 0.05 -3.42 3.08
C ALA A 47 1.45 -3.05 3.59
N GLY A 48 2.33 -4.04 3.64
CA GLY A 48 3.73 -3.89 4.05
C GLY A 48 4.68 -4.61 3.11
N VAL A 49 5.92 -4.16 3.09
CA VAL A 49 6.99 -4.70 2.25
C VAL A 49 8.21 -5.03 3.10
N GLU A 50 8.91 -6.08 2.69
CA GLU A 50 10.25 -6.38 3.16
C GLU A 50 11.19 -6.21 1.97
N CYS A 51 12.24 -5.42 2.14
CA CYS A 51 13.21 -5.14 1.08
C CYS A 51 14.38 -6.11 1.20
N SER A 52 14.78 -6.74 0.09
CA SER A 52 16.05 -7.45 0.03
C SER A 52 17.21 -6.46 0.07
N SER A 53 18.23 -6.75 0.89
CA SER A 53 19.44 -5.91 1.00
C SER A 53 20.55 -6.32 0.03
N ILE A 54 20.22 -6.92 -1.12
CA ILE A 54 21.18 -7.52 -2.05
C ILE A 54 21.08 -6.89 -3.44
#